data_AF-A0AA40S2G2-F1
#
_entry.id   AF-A0AA40S2G2-F1
#
_cell.length_a   1.000
_cell.length_b   1.000
_cell.length_c   1.000
_cell.angle_alpha   90.00
_cell.angle_beta   90.00
_cell.angle_gamma   90.00
#
_symmetry.space_group_name_H-M   'P 1'
#
loop_
_entity.id
_entity.type
_entity.pdbx_description
1 polymer ?
#
loop_
_entity_poly.entity_id
_entity_poly.type
_entity_poly.pdbx_seq_one_letter_code
_entity_poly.pdbx_strand_id
1 'polypeptide(L)'
;MDVGELRAAFLATEGLHQSIRRFRNERLGIIDADDSVVSMWPGPKVILHVVSLEAFTSDRRIEITKPNDILLPLGADDYANARWTLEGLASLPSGGDEQTSVEDYAMLFRTGAIEAVSSLGRRMEGSNRLPLPSVERDLISSLRVYRAKLAEKDISMPLYVFVTLIGVRGNYPWVWRTTGLKDSALRSLKLSSCRRW
;
A
#
# COMPACT_ATOMS: atom_id res chain seq x y z
N MET A 1 36.11 -16.16 4.17
CA MET A 1 35.29 -15.23 3.39
C MET A 1 36.18 -14.65 2.32
N ASP A 2 35.94 -15.02 1.07
CA ASP A 2 36.77 -14.65 -0.09
C ASP A 2 36.25 -13.36 -0.76
N VAL A 3 37.14 -12.63 -1.45
CA VAL A 3 36.81 -11.38 -2.17
C VAL A 3 35.77 -11.64 -3.27
N GLY A 4 35.79 -12.84 -3.86
CA GLY A 4 34.77 -13.29 -4.83
C GLY A 4 33.38 -13.44 -4.21
N GLU A 5 33.28 -14.02 -3.01
CA GLU A 5 32.03 -14.19 -2.27
C GLU A 5 31.44 -12.84 -1.85
N LEU A 6 32.28 -11.91 -1.39
CA LEU A 6 31.89 -10.54 -1.05
C LEU A 6 31.31 -9.81 -2.25
N ARG A 7 31.98 -9.86 -3.41
CA ARG A 7 31.50 -9.20 -4.63
C ARG A 7 30.17 -9.80 -5.12
N ALA A 8 30.01 -11.13 -5.06
CA ALA A 8 28.77 -11.79 -5.42
C ALA A 8 27.61 -11.40 -4.48
N ALA A 9 27.86 -11.34 -3.16
CA ALA A 9 26.86 -10.93 -2.18
C ALA A 9 26.42 -9.46 -2.35
N PHE A 10 27.35 -8.56 -2.69
CA PHE A 10 27.03 -7.16 -2.98
C PHE A 10 26.18 -7.01 -4.25
N LEU A 11 26.56 -7.67 -5.35
CA LEU A 11 25.82 -7.61 -6.61
C LEU A 11 24.39 -8.21 -6.47
N ALA A 12 24.26 -9.31 -5.72
CA ALA A 12 22.95 -9.90 -5.42
C ALA A 12 22.06 -8.94 -4.63
N THR A 13 22.63 -8.20 -3.68
CA THR A 13 21.91 -7.21 -2.86
C THR A 13 21.47 -5.99 -3.69
N GLU A 14 22.30 -5.54 -4.63
CA GLU A 14 21.97 -4.41 -5.51
C GLU A 14 20.83 -4.76 -6.49
N GLY A 15 20.87 -5.95 -7.10
CA GLY A 15 19.79 -6.44 -7.95
C GLY A 15 18.46 -6.61 -7.21
N LEU A 16 18.53 -6.96 -5.92
CA LEU A 16 17.38 -7.11 -5.05
C LEU A 16 16.71 -5.77 -4.73
N HIS A 17 17.48 -4.76 -4.32
CA HIS A 17 16.95 -3.42 -4.11
C HIS A 17 16.32 -2.82 -5.37
N GLN A 18 16.92 -3.06 -6.54
CA GLN A 18 16.34 -2.64 -7.81
C GLN A 18 15.02 -3.35 -8.10
N SER A 19 14.92 -4.64 -7.78
CA SER A 19 13.70 -5.43 -7.98
C SER A 19 12.54 -4.96 -7.08
N ILE A 20 12.82 -4.69 -5.80
CA ILE A 20 11.83 -4.10 -4.89
C ILE A 20 11.35 -2.74 -5.40
N ARG A 21 12.28 -1.88 -5.85
CA ARG A 21 11.94 -0.56 -6.43
C ARG A 21 11.11 -0.68 -7.70
N ARG A 22 11.47 -1.61 -8.58
CA ARG A 22 10.75 -1.88 -9.83
C ARG A 22 9.33 -2.34 -9.54
N PHE A 23 9.14 -3.33 -8.67
CA PHE A 23 7.82 -3.77 -8.22
C PHE A 23 6.97 -2.58 -7.75
N ARG A 24 7.49 -1.80 -6.81
CA ARG A 24 6.77 -0.63 -6.28
C ARG A 24 6.39 0.36 -7.41
N ASN A 25 7.33 0.68 -8.30
CA ASN A 25 7.09 1.65 -9.36
C ASN A 25 6.07 1.16 -10.39
N GLU A 26 6.13 -0.13 -10.78
CA GLU A 26 5.15 -0.76 -11.67
C GLU A 26 3.76 -0.72 -11.04
N ARG A 27 3.65 -1.12 -9.77
CA ARG A 27 2.39 -1.08 -9.02
C ARG A 27 1.82 0.33 -8.90
N LEU A 28 2.64 1.32 -8.57
CA LEU A 28 2.20 2.71 -8.52
C LEU A 28 1.75 3.22 -9.89
N GLY A 29 2.41 2.81 -10.98
CA GLY A 29 2.00 3.15 -12.34
C GLY A 29 0.62 2.59 -12.70
N ILE A 30 0.35 1.34 -12.36
CA ILE A 30 -0.96 0.70 -12.55
C ILE A 30 -2.06 1.43 -11.78
N ILE A 31 -1.80 1.80 -10.53
CA ILE A 31 -2.77 2.52 -9.68
C ILE A 31 -3.01 3.95 -10.19
N ASP A 32 -1.96 4.67 -10.60
CA ASP A 32 -2.07 6.04 -11.13
C ASP A 32 -2.85 6.09 -12.45
N ALA A 33 -2.76 5.02 -13.25
CA ALA A 33 -3.49 4.85 -14.50
C ALA A 33 -4.95 4.38 -14.34
N ASP A 34 -5.41 4.10 -13.11
CA ASP A 34 -6.70 3.44 -12.81
C ASP A 34 -6.90 2.08 -13.52
N ASP A 35 -5.81 1.37 -13.79
CA ASP A 35 -5.80 0.04 -14.44
C ASP A 35 -5.60 -1.10 -13.42
N SER A 36 -5.99 -0.86 -12.16
CA SER A 36 -5.81 -1.79 -11.06
C SER A 36 -6.84 -2.94 -11.08
N VAL A 37 -6.73 -3.86 -10.13
CA VAL A 37 -7.70 -4.98 -9.95
C VAL A 37 -9.16 -4.52 -9.81
N VAL A 38 -9.36 -3.26 -9.42
CA VAL A 38 -10.65 -2.57 -9.35
C VAL A 38 -10.49 -1.11 -9.79
N SER A 39 -11.54 -0.53 -10.38
CA SER A 39 -11.59 0.94 -10.56
C SER A 39 -11.77 1.59 -9.19
N MET A 40 -10.94 2.58 -8.90
CA MET A 40 -10.94 3.25 -7.60
C MET A 40 -11.63 4.61 -7.66
N TRP A 41 -12.17 5.06 -6.53
CA TRP A 41 -12.68 6.43 -6.41
C TRP A 41 -11.59 7.44 -6.81
N PRO A 42 -11.89 8.41 -7.69
CA PRO A 42 -10.90 9.38 -8.16
C PRO A 42 -10.42 10.28 -7.02
N GLY A 43 -9.23 10.86 -7.20
CA GLY A 43 -8.62 11.78 -6.24
C GLY A 43 -7.53 11.14 -5.37
N PRO A 44 -7.21 11.78 -4.22
CA PRO A 44 -6.03 11.45 -3.42
C PRO A 44 -6.11 10.04 -2.86
N LYS A 45 -4.99 9.30 -2.90
CA LYS A 45 -4.90 7.95 -2.35
C LYS A 45 -3.69 7.79 -1.44
N VAL A 46 -3.82 6.89 -0.48
CA VAL A 46 -2.71 6.32 0.29
C VAL A 46 -2.51 4.87 -0.14
N ILE A 47 -1.25 4.50 -0.34
CA ILE A 47 -0.84 3.17 -0.80
C ILE A 47 0.21 2.65 0.17
N LEU A 48 0.00 1.45 0.68
CA LEU A 48 0.92 0.69 1.52
C LEU A 48 1.42 -0.52 0.74
N HIS A 49 2.72 -0.58 0.49
CA HIS A 49 3.37 -1.81 0.01
C HIS A 49 4.19 -2.40 1.16
N VAL A 50 3.93 -3.68 1.48
CA VAL A 50 4.73 -4.47 2.43
C VAL A 50 5.35 -5.60 1.65
N VAL A 51 6.67 -5.69 1.65
CA VAL A 51 7.36 -6.71 0.86
C VAL A 51 8.50 -7.34 1.65
N SER A 52 8.61 -8.66 1.62
CA SER A 52 9.73 -9.38 2.22
C SER A 52 10.91 -9.45 1.25
N LEU A 53 12.09 -9.71 1.82
CA LEU A 53 13.29 -10.01 1.03
C LEU A 53 13.06 -11.24 0.13
N GLU A 54 12.43 -12.28 0.70
CA GLU A 54 12.19 -13.58 0.07
C GLU A 54 11.31 -13.50 -1.19
N ALA A 55 10.43 -12.51 -1.26
CA ALA A 55 9.54 -12.26 -2.40
C ALA A 55 10.30 -11.99 -3.72
N PHE A 56 11.59 -11.66 -3.64
CA PHE A 56 12.42 -11.33 -4.81
C PHE A 56 13.75 -12.09 -4.88
N THR A 57 14.07 -12.92 -3.88
CA THR A 57 15.26 -13.78 -3.90
C THR A 57 14.94 -15.24 -4.15
N SER A 58 13.67 -15.64 -4.01
CA SER A 58 13.23 -17.02 -4.19
C SER A 58 12.11 -17.12 -5.23
N ASP A 59 12.09 -18.20 -6.01
CA ASP A 59 10.93 -18.56 -6.86
C ASP A 59 9.77 -19.13 -6.02
N ARG A 60 9.83 -19.01 -4.69
CA ARG A 60 8.81 -19.50 -3.78
C ARG A 60 7.52 -18.71 -4.01
N ARG A 61 6.43 -19.44 -4.24
CA ARG A 61 5.07 -18.88 -4.26
C ARG A 61 4.31 -19.37 -3.06
N ILE A 62 3.66 -18.47 -2.34
CA ILE A 62 2.78 -18.84 -1.24
C ILE A 62 1.46 -19.40 -1.77
N GLU A 63 0.93 -20.38 -1.06
CA GLU A 63 -0.43 -20.82 -1.25
C GLU A 63 -1.41 -19.81 -0.64
N ILE A 64 -2.41 -19.43 -1.42
CA ILE A 64 -3.46 -18.48 -1.01
C ILE A 64 -4.78 -19.24 -1.01
N THR A 65 -5.51 -19.15 0.09
CA THR A 65 -6.72 -19.89 0.41
C THR A 65 -7.80 -18.94 0.94
N LYS A 66 -9.03 -19.09 0.47
CA LYS A 66 -10.19 -18.37 1.01
C LYS A 66 -10.89 -19.23 2.07
N PRO A 67 -11.42 -18.63 3.16
CA PRO A 67 -11.40 -17.20 3.47
C PRO A 67 -10.14 -16.73 4.22
N ASN A 68 -9.23 -17.64 4.59
CA ASN A 68 -8.14 -17.39 5.55
C ASN A 68 -7.17 -16.27 5.14
N ASP A 69 -6.99 -16.05 3.84
CA ASP A 69 -6.02 -15.09 3.30
C ASP A 69 -6.65 -13.81 2.78
N ILE A 70 -7.92 -13.58 3.12
CA ILE A 70 -8.57 -12.31 2.84
C ILE A 70 -8.00 -11.25 3.80
N LEU A 71 -7.36 -10.24 3.22
CA LEU A 71 -6.86 -9.07 3.95
C LEU A 71 -7.93 -8.00 4.10
N LEU A 72 -7.96 -7.34 5.25
CA LEU A 72 -8.77 -6.15 5.44
C LEU A 72 -8.07 -4.94 4.80
N PRO A 73 -8.72 -4.16 3.92
CA PRO A 73 -8.17 -2.91 3.37
C PRO A 73 -7.83 -1.87 4.46
N LEU A 74 -7.04 -0.85 4.10
CA LEU A 74 -6.61 0.18 5.04
C LEU A 74 -7.80 0.94 5.65
N GLY A 75 -7.98 0.81 6.97
CA GLY A 75 -9.05 1.50 7.70
C GLY A 75 -10.46 1.04 7.34
N ALA A 76 -10.61 -0.10 6.68
CA ALA A 76 -11.90 -0.77 6.54
C ALA A 76 -12.22 -1.55 7.81
N ASP A 77 -13.50 -1.59 8.19
CA ASP A 77 -13.98 -2.39 9.32
C ASP A 77 -14.40 -3.82 8.90
N ASP A 78 -14.70 -4.01 7.60
CA ASP A 78 -15.15 -5.28 7.04
C ASP A 78 -14.72 -5.47 5.58
N TYR A 79 -14.80 -6.71 5.08
CA TYR A 79 -14.69 -7.07 3.68
C TYR A 79 -15.92 -7.92 3.27
N ALA A 80 -16.52 -7.64 2.11
CA ALA A 80 -17.55 -8.55 1.55
C ALA A 80 -16.97 -9.48 0.50
N ASN A 81 -15.98 -8.98 -0.24
CA ASN A 81 -15.68 -9.50 -1.56
C ASN A 81 -14.20 -9.77 -1.71
N ALA A 82 -13.87 -10.81 -2.48
CA ALA A 82 -12.49 -11.11 -2.82
C ALA A 82 -12.38 -11.59 -4.27
N ARG A 83 -11.45 -11.03 -5.04
CA ARG A 83 -11.23 -11.31 -6.47
C ARG A 83 -9.89 -11.99 -6.67
N TRP A 84 -9.91 -13.10 -7.41
CA TRP A 84 -8.69 -13.78 -7.83
C TRP A 84 -8.09 -13.07 -9.03
N THR A 85 -6.77 -12.94 -9.02
CA THR A 85 -5.98 -12.45 -10.16
C THR A 85 -4.88 -13.46 -10.45
N LEU A 86 -4.18 -13.29 -11.58
CA LEU A 86 -2.98 -14.08 -11.87
C LEU A 86 -1.93 -13.92 -10.76
N GLU A 87 -1.78 -12.70 -10.28
CA GLU A 87 -0.76 -12.28 -9.32
C GLU A 87 -1.08 -12.71 -7.88
N GLY A 88 -2.36 -12.87 -7.52
CA GLY A 88 -2.76 -13.16 -6.15
C GLY A 88 -4.25 -12.96 -5.86
N LEU A 89 -4.56 -12.55 -4.63
CA LEU A 89 -5.93 -12.35 -4.15
C LEU A 89 -6.15 -10.91 -3.70
N ALA A 90 -7.12 -10.23 -4.31
CA ALA A 90 -7.58 -8.91 -3.90
C ALA A 90 -8.81 -9.01 -3.00
N SER A 91 -8.86 -8.24 -1.93
CA SER A 91 -9.94 -8.08 -0.98
C SER A 91 -10.56 -6.70 -1.11
N LEU A 92 -11.88 -6.63 -1.03
CA LEU A 92 -12.67 -5.43 -1.28
C LEU A 92 -13.72 -5.25 -0.17
N PRO A 93 -13.95 -4.01 0.29
CA PRO A 93 -14.97 -3.71 1.27
C PRO A 93 -16.38 -3.97 0.72
N SER A 94 -17.33 -4.15 1.64
CA SER A 94 -18.75 -4.36 1.34
C SER A 94 -19.35 -3.16 0.58
N GLY A 95 -20.09 -3.42 -0.50
CA GLY A 95 -20.87 -2.40 -1.23
C GLY A 95 -20.36 -1.98 -2.62
N GLY A 96 -19.34 -2.63 -3.16
CA GLY A 96 -18.95 -2.49 -4.58
C GLY A 96 -19.66 -3.52 -5.45
N ASP A 97 -20.72 -3.14 -6.16
CA ASP A 97 -21.18 -3.87 -7.35
C ASP A 97 -20.12 -3.73 -8.46
N GLU A 98 -20.13 -4.60 -9.47
CA GLU A 98 -19.15 -4.55 -10.58
C GLU A 98 -19.09 -3.19 -11.31
N GLN A 99 -20.11 -2.33 -11.14
CA GLN A 99 -20.21 -1.01 -11.74
C GLN A 99 -19.75 0.15 -10.85
N THR A 100 -19.51 -0.03 -9.54
CA THR A 100 -19.16 1.08 -8.64
C THR A 100 -17.68 1.12 -8.28
N SER A 101 -17.08 2.31 -8.40
CA SER A 101 -15.70 2.56 -7.97
C SER A 101 -15.54 2.22 -6.49
N VAL A 102 -14.47 1.50 -6.16
CA VAL A 102 -14.18 1.06 -4.79
C VAL A 102 -13.31 2.11 -4.09
N GLU A 103 -13.52 2.31 -2.80
CA GLU A 103 -12.69 3.23 -2.01
C GLU A 103 -11.34 2.62 -1.67
N ASP A 104 -11.35 1.37 -1.23
CA ASP A 104 -10.20 0.73 -0.62
C ASP A 104 -10.06 -0.69 -1.15
N TYR A 105 -8.83 -1.20 -1.26
CA TYR A 105 -8.58 -2.62 -1.47
C TYR A 105 -7.30 -3.06 -0.77
N ALA A 106 -7.19 -4.36 -0.51
CA ALA A 106 -5.92 -4.99 -0.14
C ALA A 106 -5.66 -6.19 -1.05
N MET A 107 -4.41 -6.45 -1.39
CA MET A 107 -4.01 -7.51 -2.29
C MET A 107 -2.83 -8.28 -1.71
N LEU A 108 -3.01 -9.59 -1.55
CA LEU A 108 -1.94 -10.52 -1.21
C LEU A 108 -1.41 -11.15 -2.51
N PHE A 109 -0.15 -10.90 -2.83
CA PHE A 109 0.51 -11.48 -4.00
C PHE A 109 1.01 -12.89 -3.68
N ARG A 110 1.11 -13.73 -4.71
CA ARG A 110 1.72 -15.06 -4.61
C ARG A 110 3.20 -15.02 -4.25
N THR A 111 3.86 -13.89 -4.47
CA THR A 111 5.23 -13.64 -4.00
C THR A 111 5.31 -13.39 -2.49
N GLY A 112 4.17 -13.19 -1.82
CA GLY A 112 4.14 -12.77 -0.42
C GLY A 112 4.22 -11.26 -0.21
N ALA A 113 4.24 -10.46 -1.28
CA ALA A 113 4.02 -9.03 -1.15
C ALA A 113 2.57 -8.72 -0.76
N ILE A 114 2.35 -7.58 -0.11
CA ILE A 114 1.02 -7.03 0.17
C ILE A 114 0.97 -5.61 -0.39
N GLU A 115 -0.12 -5.29 -1.08
CA GLU A 115 -0.50 -3.93 -1.49
C GLU A 115 -1.83 -3.58 -0.84
N ALA A 116 -1.94 -2.44 -0.18
CA ALA A 116 -3.21 -1.95 0.30
C ALA A 116 -3.39 -0.48 -0.09
N VAL A 117 -4.53 -0.15 -0.68
CA VAL A 117 -4.82 1.17 -1.20
C VAL A 117 -6.10 1.68 -0.57
N SER A 118 -6.10 2.96 -0.21
CA SER A 118 -7.30 3.65 0.27
C SER A 118 -7.46 5.02 -0.38
N SER A 119 -8.68 5.31 -0.81
CA SER A 119 -9.07 6.61 -1.32
C SER A 119 -9.34 7.58 -0.17
N LEU A 120 -8.58 8.66 -0.12
CA LEU A 120 -8.71 9.70 0.90
C LEU A 120 -9.82 10.71 0.54
N GLY A 121 -10.26 10.73 -0.72
CA GLY A 121 -11.19 11.72 -1.25
C GLY A 121 -12.63 11.55 -0.77
N ARG A 122 -13.11 10.31 -0.58
CA ARG A 122 -14.49 10.05 -0.13
C ARG A 122 -14.68 10.28 1.36
N ARG A 123 -13.66 9.97 2.19
CA ARG A 123 -13.69 10.22 3.65
C ARG A 123 -13.91 11.69 4.02
N MET A 124 -13.71 12.62 3.08
CA MET A 124 -13.89 14.07 3.26
C MET A 124 -14.60 14.71 2.06
N GLU A 125 -15.71 14.11 1.61
CA GLU A 125 -16.50 14.60 0.47
C GLU A 125 -16.70 16.13 0.49
N GLY A 126 -16.30 16.81 -0.60
CA GLY A 126 -16.37 18.28 -0.73
C GLY A 126 -15.26 19.07 -0.04
N SER A 127 -14.27 18.42 0.57
CA SER A 127 -13.16 19.07 1.28
C SER A 127 -11.79 18.67 0.73
N ASN A 128 -10.95 19.66 0.41
CA ASN A 128 -9.55 19.47 0.01
C ASN A 128 -8.64 19.13 1.21
N ARG A 129 -9.16 18.43 2.22
CA ARG A 129 -8.42 18.09 3.43
C ARG A 129 -8.05 16.61 3.41
N LEU A 130 -6.90 16.27 3.98
CA LEU A 130 -6.43 14.90 4.12
C LEU A 130 -6.47 14.50 5.60
N PRO A 131 -7.17 13.43 5.99
CA PRO A 131 -7.29 13.02 7.39
C PRO A 131 -6.04 12.25 7.84
N LEU A 132 -4.86 12.88 7.77
CA LEU A 132 -3.56 12.22 8.00
C LEU A 132 -3.45 11.51 9.36
N PRO A 133 -3.98 12.02 10.48
CA PRO A 133 -3.96 11.30 11.75
C PRO A 133 -4.73 9.98 11.72
N SER A 134 -5.83 9.92 10.96
CA SER A 134 -6.56 8.66 10.76
C SER A 134 -5.79 7.72 9.86
N VAL A 135 -5.21 8.24 8.76
CA VAL A 135 -4.35 7.46 7.86
C VAL A 135 -3.17 6.83 8.62
N GLU A 136 -2.52 7.57 9.50
CA GLU A 136 -1.41 7.04 10.32
C GLU A 136 -1.86 5.89 11.22
N ARG A 137 -3.01 6.05 11.91
CA ARG A 137 -3.56 4.98 12.75
C ARG A 137 -3.89 3.73 11.93
N ASP A 138 -4.51 3.91 10.77
CA ASP A 138 -4.90 2.83 9.87
C ASP A 138 -3.67 2.11 9.31
N LEU A 139 -2.63 2.84 8.92
CA LEU A 139 -1.36 2.27 8.45
C LEU A 139 -0.70 1.40 9.54
N ILE A 140 -0.64 1.91 10.78
CA ILE A 140 -0.01 1.19 11.90
C ILE A 140 -0.81 -0.05 12.27
N SER A 141 -2.15 0.04 12.33
CA SER A 141 -3.01 -1.10 12.66
C SER A 141 -2.94 -2.17 11.56
N SER A 142 -3.10 -1.78 10.30
CA SER A 142 -3.03 -2.70 9.16
C SER A 142 -1.65 -3.36 9.04
N LEU A 143 -0.54 -2.64 9.24
CA LEU A 143 0.79 -3.23 9.18
C LEU A 143 0.99 -4.35 10.22
N ARG A 144 0.41 -4.21 11.42
CA ARG A 144 0.46 -5.27 12.45
C ARG A 144 -0.28 -6.52 12.00
N VAL A 145 -1.47 -6.35 11.41
CA VAL A 145 -2.28 -7.46 10.88
C VAL A 145 -1.58 -8.13 9.69
N TYR A 146 -1.07 -7.33 8.75
CA TYR A 146 -0.37 -7.84 7.56
C TYR A 146 0.89 -8.61 7.94
N ARG A 147 1.68 -8.11 8.88
CA ARG A 147 2.84 -8.84 9.41
C ARG A 147 2.45 -10.20 9.99
N ALA A 148 1.36 -10.27 10.78
CA ALA A 148 0.89 -11.52 11.34
C ALA A 148 0.47 -12.51 10.24
N LYS A 149 -0.27 -12.02 9.23
CA LYS A 149 -0.69 -12.85 8.08
C LYS A 149 0.50 -13.37 7.27
N LEU A 150 1.53 -12.55 7.06
CA LEU A 150 2.76 -12.97 6.39
C LEU A 150 3.52 -14.03 7.21
N ALA A 151 3.56 -13.89 8.54
CA ALA A 151 4.17 -14.89 9.42
C ALA A 151 3.44 -16.25 9.36
N GLU A 152 2.11 -16.27 9.25
CA GLU A 152 1.31 -17.49 9.02
C GLU A 152 1.64 -18.18 7.69
N LYS A 153 2.26 -17.47 6.75
CA LYS A 153 2.73 -17.99 5.45
C LYS A 153 4.22 -18.30 5.43
N ASP A 154 4.84 -18.37 6.59
CA ASP A 154 6.28 -18.53 6.79
C ASP A 154 7.11 -17.49 6.02
N ILE A 155 6.57 -16.28 5.84
CA ILE A 155 7.33 -15.16 5.30
C ILE A 155 8.02 -14.45 6.46
N SER A 156 9.34 -14.54 6.48
CA SER A 156 10.15 -14.03 7.57
C SER A 156 10.56 -12.56 7.37
N MET A 157 11.05 -11.96 8.44
CA MET A 157 11.70 -10.64 8.41
C MET A 157 13.06 -10.72 7.68
N PRO A 158 13.55 -9.63 7.06
CA PRO A 158 13.01 -8.27 7.12
C PRO A 158 11.87 -8.00 6.14
N LEU A 159 10.92 -7.16 6.58
CA LEU A 159 9.90 -6.55 5.73
C LEU A 159 10.29 -5.11 5.37
N TYR A 160 10.20 -4.78 4.10
CA TYR A 160 10.30 -3.44 3.56
C TYR A 160 8.90 -2.84 3.43
N VAL A 161 8.70 -1.66 4.01
CA VAL A 161 7.40 -1.00 4.06
C VAL A 161 7.50 0.34 3.33
N PHE A 162 6.63 0.54 2.35
CA PHE A 162 6.53 1.78 1.60
C PHE A 162 5.14 2.38 1.78
N VAL A 163 5.08 3.63 2.22
CA VAL A 163 3.86 4.43 2.24
C VAL A 163 3.97 5.48 1.16
N THR A 164 3.02 5.49 0.23
CA THR A 164 2.98 6.44 -0.88
C THR A 164 1.66 7.21 -0.87
N LEU A 165 1.73 8.51 -1.08
CA LEU A 165 0.58 9.37 -1.29
C LEU A 165 0.57 9.87 -2.74
N ILE A 166 -0.51 9.60 -3.48
CA ILE A 166 -0.69 10.06 -4.87
C ILE A 166 -1.93 10.94 -4.97
N GLY A 167 -1.98 11.82 -5.98
CA GLY A 167 -3.14 12.70 -6.20
C GLY A 167 -3.40 13.72 -5.09
N VAL A 168 -2.43 13.98 -4.20
CA VAL A 168 -2.60 14.89 -3.04
C VAL A 168 -2.33 16.36 -3.33
N ARG A 169 -1.94 16.71 -4.56
CA ARG A 169 -1.63 18.10 -4.93
C ARG A 169 -2.91 18.93 -4.85
N GLY A 170 -2.84 20.05 -4.13
CA GLY A 170 -3.99 20.94 -3.91
C GLY A 170 -4.78 20.61 -2.64
N ASN A 171 -4.39 19.53 -1.94
CA ASN A 171 -4.98 19.16 -0.66
C ASN A 171 -4.11 19.63 0.51
N TYR A 172 -4.74 19.75 1.67
CA TYR A 172 -4.14 20.25 2.90
C TYR A 172 -4.25 19.19 4.01
N PRO A 173 -3.24 19.01 4.85
CA PRO A 173 -3.34 18.11 5.99
C PRO A 173 -4.41 18.60 6.96
N TRP A 174 -5.28 17.69 7.39
CA TRP A 174 -6.19 17.90 8.52
C TRP A 174 -5.63 17.19 9.73
N VAL A 175 -5.10 17.98 10.66
CA VAL A 175 -4.54 17.53 11.92
C VAL A 175 -5.46 17.97 13.05
N TRP A 176 -5.71 17.07 14.01
CA TRP A 176 -6.36 17.44 15.27
C TRP A 176 -5.50 18.50 15.99
N ARG A 177 -6.13 19.54 16.53
CA ARG A 177 -5.47 20.58 17.33
C ARG A 177 -4.94 19.97 18.63
N THR A 178 -3.70 19.47 18.63
CA THR A 178 -2.95 19.21 19.87
C THR A 178 -1.72 20.10 20.04
N THR A 179 -1.38 20.90 19.03
CA THR A 179 -0.36 21.95 19.15
C THR A 179 -0.85 23.21 18.45
N GLY A 180 -0.70 24.37 19.09
CA GLY A 180 -1.32 25.67 18.76
C GLY A 180 -0.88 26.34 17.45
N LEU A 181 -0.76 25.59 16.35
CA LEU A 181 -0.54 26.13 15.01
C LEU A 181 -1.84 26.68 14.43
N LYS A 182 -1.84 27.98 14.10
CA LYS A 182 -2.98 28.68 13.47
C LYS A 182 -3.21 28.16 12.04
N ASP A 183 -4.47 28.09 11.60
CA ASP A 183 -4.91 27.62 10.27
C ASP A 183 -4.18 28.29 9.09
N SER A 184 -3.71 29.53 9.25
CA SER A 184 -2.93 30.24 8.24
C SER A 184 -1.58 29.57 7.94
N ALA A 185 -0.98 28.88 8.91
CA ALA A 185 0.30 28.17 8.77
C ALA A 185 0.16 26.78 8.13
N LEU A 186 -1.00 26.13 8.24
CA LEU A 186 -1.26 24.85 7.58
C LEU A 186 -1.64 25.03 6.11
N ARG A 187 -2.30 26.14 5.75
CA ARG A 187 -2.58 26.51 4.35
C ARG A 187 -1.31 26.85 3.56
N SER A 188 -0.24 27.28 4.23
CA SER A 188 1.05 27.57 3.59
C SER A 188 1.92 26.31 3.39
N LEU A 189 1.64 25.22 4.11
CA LEU A 189 2.19 23.89 3.87
C LEU A 189 1.54 23.25 2.63
N LYS A 190 1.84 23.80 1.45
CA LYS A 190 1.59 23.09 0.19
C LYS A 190 2.50 21.87 0.15
N LEU A 191 1.92 20.68 0.10
CA LEU A 191 2.64 19.46 -0.26
C LEU A 191 3.22 19.66 -1.67
N SER A 192 4.48 20.07 -1.75
CA SER A 192 5.19 20.36 -3.00
C SER A 192 5.87 19.09 -3.48
N SER A 193 5.59 18.77 -4.75
CA SER A 193 6.18 17.73 -5.62
C SER A 193 7.08 16.67 -4.95
N CYS A 194 6.59 15.44 -4.88
CA CYS A 194 7.48 14.30 -5.05
C CYS A 194 8.01 14.35 -6.50
N ARG A 195 9.32 14.49 -6.68
CA ARG A 195 9.94 14.40 -8.01
C ARG A 195 9.62 13.00 -8.54
N ARG A 196 9.14 12.91 -9.79
CA ARG A 196 9.18 11.65 -10.55
C ARG A 196 10.63 11.16 -10.50
N TRP A 197 10.81 9.94 -9.99
CA TRP A 197 12.07 9.21 -10.09
C TRP A 197 12.25 8.72 -11.52
#